data_AF-A0A843VE60-F1
#
_entry.id   AF-A0A843VE60-F1
#
_cell.length_a   1.000
_cell.length_b   1.000
_cell.length_c   1.000
_cell.angle_alpha   90.00
_cell.angle_beta   90.00
_cell.angle_gamma   90.00
#
_symmetry.space_group_name_H-M   'P 1'
#
loop_
_entity.id
_entity.type
_entity.pdbx_description
1 polymer ?
#
loop_
_entity_poly.entity_id
_entity_poly.type
_entity_poly.pdbx_seq_one_letter_code
_entity_poly.pdbx_strand_id
1 'polypeptide(L)'
;VTSPYGNTLHHKENVTIDQFAFTTTEAGNYLACFWVEGNQQNTGVSVNIDWRIGIAAKDWESVARKEKIEGVELELKKLEGAVEAIHENLLYLKAREAEMREVSERTNSRVAWFSIMSLGVCICVSVLQLWHLKSYFRKKKLI
;
A
#
# COMPACT_ATOMS: atom_id res chain seq x y z
N VAL A 1 -19.89 -6.01 10.09
CA VAL A 1 -18.65 -5.25 9.82
C VAL A 1 -17.76 -5.28 11.05
N THR A 2 -16.48 -5.60 10.86
CA THR A 2 -15.48 -5.71 11.93
C THR A 2 -14.29 -4.79 11.69
N SER A 3 -13.71 -4.27 12.77
CA SER A 3 -12.49 -3.46 12.75
C SER A 3 -11.24 -4.32 12.56
N PRO A 4 -10.07 -3.70 12.25
CA PRO A 4 -8.81 -4.42 12.08
C PRO A 4 -8.38 -5.24 13.31
N TYR A 5 -8.84 -4.85 14.50
CA TYR A 5 -8.52 -5.50 15.76
C TYR A 5 -9.60 -6.50 16.23
N GLY A 6 -10.60 -6.78 15.38
CA GLY A 6 -11.65 -7.76 15.65
C GLY A 6 -12.87 -7.21 16.38
N ASN A 7 -12.96 -5.89 16.60
CA ASN A 7 -14.15 -5.28 17.19
C ASN A 7 -15.32 -5.32 16.19
N THR A 8 -16.49 -5.78 16.63
CA THR A 8 -17.71 -5.77 15.82
C THR A 8 -18.30 -4.36 15.80
N LEU A 9 -18.28 -3.70 14.65
CA LEU A 9 -18.86 -2.36 14.48
C LEU A 9 -20.33 -2.39 14.10
N HIS A 10 -20.74 -3.41 13.37
CA HIS A 10 -22.12 -3.59 12.93
C HIS A 10 -22.42 -5.07 12.75
N HIS A 11 -23.51 -5.56 13.33
CA HIS A 11 -23.96 -6.94 13.21
C HIS A 11 -25.48 -6.97 13.16
N LYS A 12 -26.04 -7.70 12.19
CA LYS A 12 -27.48 -7.79 12.01
C LYS A 12 -27.84 -9.11 11.34
N GLU A 13 -28.90 -9.73 11.84
CA GLU A 13 -29.38 -11.05 11.40
C GLU A 13 -30.78 -10.92 10.78
N ASN A 14 -31.13 -11.83 9.87
CA ASN A 14 -32.44 -11.89 9.22
C ASN A 14 -32.88 -10.58 8.56
N VAL A 15 -31.98 -9.95 7.79
CA VAL A 15 -32.21 -8.68 7.11
C VAL A 15 -32.24 -8.86 5.59
N THR A 16 -33.16 -8.17 4.94
CA THR A 16 -33.24 -8.08 3.48
C THR A 16 -32.62 -6.79 2.94
N ILE A 17 -32.74 -5.69 3.68
CA ILE A 17 -32.20 -4.37 3.33
C ILE A 17 -31.65 -3.74 4.61
N ASP A 18 -30.45 -3.18 4.54
CA ASP A 18 -29.84 -2.47 5.65
C ASP A 18 -28.93 -1.34 5.17
N GLN A 19 -28.89 -0.25 5.92
CA GLN A 19 -28.00 0.88 5.69
C GLN A 19 -27.47 1.37 7.03
N PHE A 20 -26.15 1.53 7.13
CA PHE A 20 -25.49 2.03 8.32
C PHE A 20 -24.24 2.83 7.91
N ALA A 21 -23.78 3.69 8.80
CA ALA A 21 -22.56 4.46 8.64
C ALA A 21 -21.79 4.47 9.96
N PHE A 22 -20.47 4.51 9.87
CA PHE A 22 -19.59 4.58 11.03
C PHE A 22 -18.33 5.37 10.67
N THR A 23 -17.67 5.93 11.68
CA THR A 23 -16.40 6.61 11.52
C THR A 23 -15.27 5.68 11.94
N THR A 24 -14.27 5.52 11.09
CA THR A 24 -13.09 4.71 11.38
C THR A 24 -12.20 5.42 12.40
N THR A 25 -11.95 4.79 13.55
CA THR A 25 -11.02 5.29 14.59
C THR A 25 -9.63 4.69 14.47
N GLU A 26 -9.54 3.51 13.89
CA GLU A 26 -8.34 2.70 13.81
C GLU A 26 -7.86 2.62 12.35
N ALA A 27 -6.56 2.77 12.11
CA ALA A 27 -5.97 2.53 10.81
C ALA A 27 -5.88 1.02 10.54
N GLY A 28 -6.37 0.58 9.39
CA GLY A 28 -6.28 -0.81 8.95
C GLY A 28 -7.44 -1.25 8.08
N ASN A 29 -7.56 -2.57 7.88
CA ASN A 29 -8.57 -3.17 7.03
C ASN A 29 -9.86 -3.45 7.81
N TYR A 30 -10.97 -2.91 7.31
CA TYR A 30 -12.31 -3.19 7.82
C TYR A 30 -12.98 -4.24 6.92
N LEU A 31 -13.69 -5.18 7.53
CA LEU A 31 -14.29 -6.33 6.82
C LEU A 31 -15.81 -6.27 6.93
N ALA A 32 -16.50 -6.42 5.79
CA ALA A 32 -17.95 -6.60 5.73
C ALA A 32 -18.27 -8.02 5.26
N CYS A 33 -18.89 -8.80 6.14
CA CYS A 33 -19.24 -10.20 5.88
C CYS A 33 -20.75 -10.34 5.73
N PHE A 34 -21.18 -11.13 4.74
CA PHE A 34 -22.57 -11.50 4.49
C PHE A 34 -22.66 -13.01 4.45
N TRP A 35 -23.60 -13.59 5.19
CA TRP A 35 -23.87 -15.03 5.18
C TRP A 35 -25.37 -15.28 5.09
N VAL A 36 -25.73 -16.44 4.53
CA VAL A 36 -27.11 -16.90 4.40
C VAL A 36 -27.21 -18.23 5.12
N GLU A 37 -28.13 -18.32 6.10
CA GLU A 37 -28.41 -19.56 6.81
C GLU A 37 -29.53 -20.33 6.08
N GLY A 38 -29.20 -21.48 5.49
CA GLY A 38 -30.21 -22.39 4.93
C GLY A 38 -29.73 -23.25 3.76
N ASN A 39 -30.28 -24.46 3.65
CA ASN A 39 -30.04 -25.42 2.57
C ASN A 39 -30.74 -25.05 1.24
N GLN A 40 -30.83 -23.75 0.90
CA GLN A 40 -31.35 -23.31 -0.40
C GLN A 40 -30.29 -23.50 -1.49
N GLN A 41 -29.96 -24.76 -1.76
CA GLN A 41 -29.04 -25.17 -2.83
C GLN A 41 -29.54 -24.83 -4.25
N ASN A 42 -30.73 -24.23 -4.40
CA ASN A 42 -31.37 -24.04 -5.70
C ASN A 42 -31.95 -22.63 -5.97
N THR A 43 -31.74 -21.65 -5.08
CA THR A 43 -32.12 -20.25 -5.31
C THR A 43 -30.90 -19.37 -5.10
N GLY A 44 -30.32 -18.85 -6.18
CA GLY A 44 -29.19 -17.93 -6.07
C GLY A 44 -29.60 -16.67 -5.30
N VAL A 45 -28.85 -16.32 -4.26
CA VAL A 45 -29.06 -15.07 -3.53
C VAL A 45 -28.25 -13.96 -4.20
N SER A 46 -28.92 -12.90 -4.64
CA SER A 46 -28.27 -11.70 -5.18
C SER A 46 -28.22 -10.62 -4.10
N VAL A 47 -27.02 -10.08 -3.85
CA VAL A 47 -26.80 -9.00 -2.89
C VAL A 47 -26.26 -7.80 -3.65
N ASN A 48 -26.94 -6.65 -3.55
CA ASN A 48 -26.46 -5.39 -4.09
C ASN A 48 -25.83 -4.56 -2.95
N ILE A 49 -24.61 -4.07 -3.16
CA ILE A 49 -23.83 -3.38 -2.12
C ILE A 49 -23.35 -2.04 -2.68
N ASP A 50 -23.74 -0.95 -2.01
CA ASP A 50 -23.16 0.39 -2.21
C ASP A 50 -22.24 0.68 -1.03
N TRP A 51 -20.92 0.72 -1.29
CA TRP A 51 -19.89 0.96 -0.28
C TRP A 51 -19.19 2.29 -0.54
N ARG A 52 -19.30 3.22 0.40
CA ARG A 52 -18.71 4.56 0.29
C ARG A 52 -17.72 4.79 1.42
N ILE A 53 -16.59 5.44 1.09
CA ILE A 53 -15.54 5.80 2.04
C ILE A 53 -15.14 7.26 1.87
N GLY A 54 -14.57 7.84 2.93
CA GLY A 54 -14.05 9.21 2.90
C GLY A 54 -15.11 10.24 2.51
N ILE A 55 -14.74 11.14 1.59
CA ILE A 55 -15.60 12.24 1.12
C ILE A 55 -16.90 11.75 0.45
N ALA A 56 -16.89 10.56 -0.15
CA ALA A 56 -18.07 9.98 -0.81
C ALA A 56 -19.10 9.43 0.19
N ALA A 57 -18.67 9.12 1.42
CA ALA A 57 -19.53 8.68 2.51
C ALA A 57 -20.14 9.86 3.29
N LYS A 58 -19.65 11.09 3.06
CA LYS A 58 -20.14 12.28 3.74
C LYS A 58 -21.55 12.62 3.24
N ASP A 59 -22.46 12.85 4.17
CA ASP A 59 -23.82 13.30 3.85
C ASP A 59 -23.81 14.80 3.51
N TRP A 60 -23.61 15.10 2.23
CA TRP A 60 -23.59 16.47 1.72
C TRP A 60 -24.98 17.13 1.78
N GLU A 61 -26.06 16.34 1.87
CA GLU A 61 -27.42 16.87 1.92
C GLU A 61 -27.72 17.52 3.27
N SER A 62 -27.25 16.93 4.38
CA SER A 62 -27.33 17.54 5.70
C SER A 62 -26.39 18.74 5.87
N VAL A 63 -25.24 18.78 5.19
CA VAL A 63 -24.38 19.98 5.11
C VAL A 63 -25.10 21.11 4.37
N ALA A 64 -25.66 20.83 3.19
CA ALA A 64 -26.39 21.81 2.39
C ALA A 64 -27.58 22.43 3.13
N ARG A 65 -28.32 21.59 3.87
CA ARG A 65 -29.50 22.01 4.64
C ARG A 65 -29.14 22.83 5.89
N LYS A 66 -27.99 22.54 6.51
CA LYS A 66 -27.50 23.23 7.73
C LYS A 66 -26.90 24.60 7.41
N GLU A 67 -26.28 24.77 6.26
CA GLU A 67 -25.66 26.03 5.85
C GLU A 67 -26.55 26.89 4.93
N LYS A 68 -27.72 26.39 4.49
CA LYS A 68 -28.69 27.12 3.66
C LYS A 68 -28.07 27.62 2.35
N ILE A 69 -27.30 26.75 1.71
CA ILE A 69 -26.44 27.08 0.57
C ILE A 69 -27.16 26.81 -0.75
N GLU A 70 -27.24 27.81 -1.63
CA GLU A 70 -27.77 27.66 -3.00
C GLU A 70 -26.75 26.95 -3.90
N GLY A 71 -27.18 25.83 -4.49
CA GLY A 71 -26.61 25.10 -5.64
C GLY A 71 -25.09 25.12 -5.85
N VAL A 72 -24.54 26.24 -6.33
CA VAL A 72 -23.15 26.40 -6.78
C VAL A 72 -22.15 26.34 -5.63
N GLU A 73 -22.47 26.91 -4.46
CA GLU A 73 -21.53 26.92 -3.33
C GLU A 73 -21.40 25.53 -2.68
N LEU A 74 -22.42 24.67 -2.79
CA LEU A 74 -22.32 23.27 -2.38
C LEU A 74 -21.33 22.50 -3.27
N GLU A 75 -21.39 22.72 -4.59
CA GLU A 75 -20.47 22.09 -5.53
C GLU A 75 -19.02 22.57 -5.31
N LEU A 76 -18.83 23.86 -5.00
CA LEU A 76 -17.51 24.39 -4.63
C LEU A 76 -16.97 23.74 -3.35
N LYS A 77 -17.78 23.58 -2.29
CA LYS A 77 -17.35 22.88 -1.06
C LYS A 77 -17.04 21.40 -1.29
N LYS A 78 -17.77 20.72 -2.17
CA LYS A 78 -17.44 19.34 -2.57
C LYS A 78 -16.07 19.29 -3.25
N LEU A 79 -15.80 20.23 -4.16
CA LEU A 79 -14.54 20.32 -4.88
C LEU A 79 -13.38 20.64 -3.94
N GLU A 80 -13.57 21.58 -3.02
CA GLU A 80 -12.59 21.93 -1.97
C GLU A 80 -12.25 20.70 -1.13
N GLY A 81 -13.26 19.97 -0.64
CA GLY A 81 -13.05 18.75 0.13
C GLY A 81 -12.34 17.64 -0.67
N ALA A 82 -12.58 17.55 -1.98
CA ALA A 82 -11.86 16.63 -2.84
C ALA A 82 -10.40 17.03 -3.06
N VAL A 83 -10.12 18.32 -3.27
CA VAL A 83 -8.75 18.84 -3.43
C VAL A 83 -7.95 18.65 -2.16
N GLU A 84 -8.53 18.92 -0.99
CA GLU A 84 -7.86 18.73 0.30
C GLU A 84 -7.46 17.26 0.50
N ALA A 85 -8.40 16.33 0.24
CA ALA A 85 -8.12 14.90 0.30
C ALA A 85 -7.02 14.44 -0.68
N ILE A 86 -6.95 15.05 -1.87
CA ILE A 86 -5.86 14.78 -2.83
C ILE A 86 -4.54 15.35 -2.32
N HIS A 87 -4.55 16.56 -1.76
CA HIS A 87 -3.37 17.24 -1.26
C HIS A 87 -2.69 16.44 -0.13
N GLU A 88 -3.48 15.98 0.85
CA GLU A 88 -2.98 15.12 1.93
C GLU A 88 -2.36 13.82 1.40
N ASN A 89 -3.00 13.18 0.42
CA ASN A 89 -2.46 11.98 -0.22
C ASN A 89 -1.14 12.25 -0.97
N LEU A 90 -1.03 13.37 -1.67
CA LEU A 90 0.22 13.76 -2.35
C LEU A 90 1.35 14.02 -1.35
N LEU A 91 1.06 14.66 -0.21
CA LEU A 91 2.05 14.86 0.85
C LEU A 91 2.53 13.53 1.42
N TYR A 92 1.61 12.59 1.67
CA TYR A 92 1.94 11.24 2.12
C TYR A 92 2.84 10.50 1.11
N LEU A 93 2.47 10.51 -0.18
CA LEU A 93 3.25 9.86 -1.23
C LEU A 93 4.64 10.48 -1.38
N LYS A 94 4.74 11.81 -1.32
CA LYS A 94 6.02 12.54 -1.39
C LYS A 94 6.93 12.20 -0.22
N ALA A 95 6.40 12.12 1.01
CA ALA A 95 7.18 11.73 2.18
C ALA A 95 7.74 10.32 2.03
N ARG A 96 6.92 9.39 1.54
CA ARG A 96 7.31 8.00 1.29
C ARG A 96 8.34 7.85 0.16
N GLU A 97 8.21 8.65 -0.90
CA GLU A 97 9.20 8.69 -1.99
C GLU A 97 10.56 9.20 -1.48
N ALA A 98 10.57 10.24 -0.64
CA ALA A 98 11.79 10.77 -0.06
C ALA A 98 12.53 9.71 0.77
N GLU A 99 11.80 8.96 1.60
CA GLU A 99 12.34 7.84 2.37
C GLU A 99 12.90 6.73 1.46
N MET A 100 12.14 6.32 0.43
CA MET A 100 12.61 5.32 -0.53
C MET A 100 13.86 5.77 -1.29
N ARG A 101 13.96 7.05 -1.63
CA ARG A 101 15.11 7.61 -2.34
C ARG A 101 16.38 7.52 -1.48
N GLU A 102 16.29 7.82 -0.19
CA GLU A 102 17.41 7.71 0.75
C GLU A 102 17.88 6.26 0.91
N VAL A 103 16.94 5.30 1.01
CA VAL A 103 17.25 3.87 1.08
C VAL A 103 17.92 3.38 -0.21
N SER A 104 17.43 3.83 -1.36
CA SER A 104 18.00 3.50 -2.67
C SER A 104 19.44 3.99 -2.80
N GLU A 105 19.72 5.24 -2.41
CA GLU A 105 21.06 5.82 -2.47
C GLU A 105 22.05 5.08 -1.56
N ARG A 106 21.67 4.79 -0.31
CA ARG A 106 22.52 4.03 0.62
C ARG A 106 22.78 2.59 0.15
N THR A 107 21.78 1.94 -0.41
CA THR A 107 21.91 0.57 -0.94
C THR A 107 22.83 0.55 -2.17
N ASN A 108 22.63 1.48 -3.11
CA ASN A 108 23.42 1.58 -4.33
C ASN A 108 24.92 1.80 -4.02
N SER A 109 25.23 2.68 -3.08
CA SER A 109 26.63 2.95 -2.68
C SER A 109 27.31 1.71 -2.09
N ARG A 110 26.61 0.97 -1.21
CA ARG A 110 27.14 -0.27 -0.63
C ARG A 110 27.34 -1.36 -1.68
N VAL A 111 26.39 -1.53 -2.59
CA VAL A 111 26.46 -2.50 -3.69
C VAL A 111 27.63 -2.17 -4.63
N ALA A 112 27.83 -0.89 -4.97
CA ALA A 112 28.96 -0.45 -5.78
C ALA A 112 30.30 -0.78 -5.10
N TRP A 113 30.44 -0.50 -3.81
CA TRP A 113 31.64 -0.83 -3.05
C TRP A 113 31.94 -2.33 -3.02
N PHE A 114 30.93 -3.17 -2.74
CA PHE A 114 31.10 -4.62 -2.76
C PHE A 114 31.46 -5.15 -4.15
N SER A 115 30.93 -4.54 -5.22
CA SER A 115 31.24 -4.90 -6.61
C SER A 115 32.70 -4.61 -6.95
N ILE A 116 33.21 -3.43 -6.54
CA ILE A 116 34.62 -3.05 -6.71
C ILE A 116 35.53 -4.00 -5.93
N MET A 117 35.19 -4.31 -4.68
CA MET A 117 35.96 -5.25 -3.84
C MET A 117 36.03 -6.65 -4.49
N SER A 118 34.90 -7.16 -4.97
CA SER A 118 34.80 -8.46 -5.65
C SER A 118 35.68 -8.51 -6.90
N LEU A 119 35.63 -7.46 -7.74
CA LEU A 119 36.48 -7.35 -8.92
C LEU A 119 37.97 -7.36 -8.56
N GLY A 120 38.35 -6.65 -7.50
CA GLY A 120 39.72 -6.63 -6.98
C GLY A 120 40.20 -8.03 -6.56
N VAL A 121 39.37 -8.78 -5.83
CA VAL A 121 39.68 -10.16 -5.42
C VAL A 121 39.90 -11.06 -6.65
N CYS A 122 39.02 -10.98 -7.66
CA CYS A 122 39.17 -11.75 -8.91
C CYS A 122 40.48 -11.46 -9.64
N ILE A 123 40.91 -10.20 -9.70
CA ILE A 123 42.19 -9.79 -10.31
C ILE A 123 43.36 -10.37 -9.49
N CYS A 124 43.34 -10.23 -8.17
CA CYS A 124 44.38 -10.77 -7.30
C CYS A 124 44.54 -12.29 -7.46
N VAL A 125 43.43 -13.04 -7.47
CA VAL A 125 43.45 -14.49 -7.69
C VAL A 125 44.02 -14.83 -9.07
N SER A 126 43.61 -14.11 -10.12
CA SER A 126 44.11 -14.34 -11.48
C SER A 126 45.64 -14.13 -11.58
N VAL A 127 46.18 -13.08 -10.95
CA VAL A 127 47.62 -12.82 -10.92
C VAL A 127 48.36 -13.91 -10.14
N LEU A 128 47.84 -14.31 -8.99
CA LEU A 128 48.44 -15.39 -8.18
C LEU A 128 48.44 -16.73 -8.93
N GLN A 129 47.36 -17.05 -9.65
CA GLN A 129 47.29 -18.25 -10.49
C GLN A 129 48.39 -18.25 -11.57
N LEU A 130 48.56 -17.13 -12.29
CA LEU A 130 49.61 -17.00 -13.30
C LEU A 130 51.01 -17.08 -12.69
N TRP A 131 51.24 -16.44 -11.54
CA TRP A 131 52.54 -16.47 -10.87
C TRP A 131 52.88 -17.87 -10.37
N HIS A 132 51.92 -18.57 -9.76
CA HIS A 132 52.07 -19.95 -9.32
C HIS A 132 52.41 -20.87 -10.49
N LEU A 133 51.67 -20.79 -11.60
CA LEU A 133 51.93 -21.59 -12.80
C LEU A 133 53.34 -21.32 -13.36
N LYS A 134 53.74 -20.05 -13.45
CA LYS A 134 55.08 -19.66 -13.93
C LYS A 134 56.20 -20.12 -13.01
N SER A 135 55.98 -20.10 -11.69
CA SER A 135 56.93 -20.61 -10.68
C SER A 135 57.05 -22.13 -10.76
N TYR A 136 55.92 -22.82 -10.93
CA TYR A 136 55.85 -24.27 -11.08
C TYR A 136 56.65 -24.77 -12.29
N PHE A 137 56.45 -24.18 -13.47
CA PHE A 137 57.21 -24.54 -14.67
C PHE A 137 58.72 -24.28 -14.53
N ARG A 138 59.10 -23.16 -13.89
CA ARG A 138 60.51 -22.82 -13.66
C ARG A 138 61.21 -23.80 -12.71
N LYS A 139 60.53 -24.22 -11.64
CA LYS A 139 61.08 -25.20 -10.67
C LYS A 139 61.21 -26.60 -11.27
N LYS A 140 60.31 -26.98 -12.18
CA LYS A 140 60.33 -28.28 -12.85
C LYS A 140 61.27 -28.35 -14.06
N LYS A 141 61.94 -27.25 -14.45
CA LYS A 141 62.82 -27.16 -15.64
C LYS A 141 62.16 -27.75 -16.91
N LEU A 142 60.86 -27.47 -17.10
CA LEU A 142 60.11 -27.88 -18.29
C LEU A 142 60.17 -26.82 -19.42
N ILE A 143 60.76 -25.66 -19.12
CA ILE A 143 61.27 -24.60 -20.02
C ILE A 143 62.65 -24.20 -19.49
#